data_AF-A0A6B9VP14-F1
#
_entry.id   AF-A0A6B9VP14-F1
#
_cell.length_a   1.000
_cell.length_b   1.000
_cell.length_c   1.000
_cell.angle_alpha   90.00
_cell.angle_beta   90.00
_cell.angle_gamma   90.00
#
_symmetry.space_group_name_H-M   'P 1'
#
loop_
_entity.id
_entity.type
_entity.pdbx_description
1 polymer ?
#
loop_
_entity_poly.entity_id
_entity_poly.type
_entity_poly.pdbx_seq_one_letter_code
_entity_poly.pdbx_strand_id
1 'polypeptide(L)' 'MAVPKKRTSKSKSKSRRANWINKAHITSKKAISLAKSILSGKNTSFIYTNTNELNSSNILQ' A
#
# COMPACT_ATOMS: atom_id res chain seq x y z
N MET A 1 15.59 21.46 26.81
CA MET A 1 15.31 20.60 25.62
C MET A 1 16.63 20.19 25.00
N ALA A 2 16.76 18.93 24.56
CA ALA A 2 17.99 18.47 23.92
C ALA A 2 18.11 19.05 22.51
N VAL A 3 19.27 19.65 22.20
CA VAL A 3 19.59 20.19 20.87
C VAL A 3 20.77 19.45 20.26
N PRO A 4 20.77 19.18 18.94
CA PRO A 4 21.89 18.52 18.29
C PRO A 4 23.11 19.45 18.31
N LYS A 5 24.22 18.99 18.89
CA LYS A 5 25.47 19.76 18.94
C LYS A 5 26.07 19.99 17.54
N LYS A 6 25.86 19.04 16.62
CA LYS A 6 26.36 19.05 15.24
C LYS A 6 25.33 18.44 14.30
N ARG A 7 25.35 18.85 13.03
CA ARG A 7 24.54 18.24 11.99
C ARG A 7 24.95 16.79 11.74
N THR A 8 24.00 15.95 11.35
CA THR A 8 24.30 14.59 10.90
C THR A 8 25.06 14.63 9.58
N SER A 9 25.93 13.64 9.35
CA SER A 9 26.61 13.51 8.07
C SER A 9 25.60 13.23 6.94
N LYS A 10 25.95 13.63 5.72
CA LYS A 10 25.12 13.40 4.52
C LYS A 10 24.75 11.91 4.37
N SER A 11 25.70 11.02 4.66
CA SER A 11 25.50 9.56 4.59
C SER A 11 24.43 9.08 5.58
N LYS A 12 24.50 9.48 6.85
CA LYS A 12 23.51 9.10 7.88
C LYS A 12 22.11 9.63 7.53
N SER A 13 22.00 10.86 7.04
CA SER A 13 20.71 11.42 6.61
C SER A 13 20.12 10.66 5.41
N LYS A 14 20.95 10.33 4.41
CA LYS A 14 20.51 9.54 3.23
C LYS A 14 20.08 8.12 3.61
N SER A 15 20.81 7.44 4.49
CA SER A 15 20.46 6.11 4.99
C SER A 15 19.08 6.09 5.67
N ARG A 16 18.79 7.07 6.54
CA ARG A 16 17.46 7.20 7.16
C ARG A 16 16.35 7.39 6.13
N ARG A 17 16.59 8.22 5.09
CA ARG A 17 15.64 8.42 3.99
C ARG A 17 15.43 7.14 3.18
N ALA A 18 16.49 6.40 2.87
CA ALA A 18 16.39 5.12 2.15
C ALA A 18 15.52 4.12 2.92
N ASN A 19 15.71 4.01 4.23
CA ASN A 19 14.87 3.16 5.09
C ASN A 19 13.39 3.58 5.07
N TRP A 20 13.11 4.89 5.04
CA TRP A 20 11.74 5.39 4.93
C TRP A 20 11.10 5.04 3.58
N ILE A 21 11.84 5.21 2.47
CA ILE A 21 11.38 4.84 1.11
C ILE A 21 11.18 3.33 0.98
N ASN A 22 12.05 2.51 1.58
CA ASN A 22 11.94 1.06 1.51
C ASN A 22 10.63 0.54 2.12
N LYS A 23 10.10 1.20 3.16
CA LYS A 23 8.79 0.85 3.72
C LYS A 23 7.67 0.98 2.68
N ALA A 24 7.66 2.09 1.93
CA ALA A 24 6.69 2.32 0.86
C ALA A 24 6.83 1.32 -0.30
N HIS A 25 8.06 0.91 -0.61
CA HIS A 25 8.31 -0.11 -1.63
C HIS A 25 7.74 -1.48 -1.23
N ILE A 26 7.88 -1.87 0.04
CA ILE A 26 7.30 -3.12 0.57
C ILE A 26 5.77 -3.08 0.51
N THR A 27 5.15 -1.96 0.90
CA THR A 27 3.68 -1.84 0.84
C THR A 27 3.17 -1.84 -0.59
N SER A 28 3.87 -1.20 -1.53
CA SER A 28 3.53 -1.21 -2.95
C SER A 28 3.52 -2.63 -3.53
N LYS A 29 4.55 -3.44 -3.23
CA LYS A 29 4.61 -4.85 -3.66
C LYS A 29 3.40 -5.66 -3.16
N LYS A 30 3.02 -5.48 -1.89
CA LYS A 30 1.85 -6.15 -1.30
C LYS A 30 0.56 -5.72 -1.99
N ALA A 31 0.39 -4.41 -2.22
CA ALA A 31 -0.78 -3.86 -2.91
C ALA A 31 -0.92 -4.41 -4.34
N ILE A 32 0.17 -4.49 -5.10
CA ILE A 32 0.16 -5.06 -6.46
C ILE A 32 -0.23 -6.54 -6.43
N SER A 33 0.34 -7.33 -5.51
CA SER A 33 -0.01 -8.75 -5.35
C SER A 33 -1.50 -8.92 -5.04
N LEU A 34 -2.05 -8.07 -4.18
CA LEU A 34 -3.46 -8.08 -3.83
C LEU A 34 -4.34 -7.72 -5.03
N ALA A 35 -4.00 -6.65 -5.76
CA ALA A 35 -4.75 -6.21 -6.94
C ALA A 35 -4.81 -7.31 -8.02
N LYS A 36 -3.70 -8.00 -8.27
CA LYS A 36 -3.66 -9.15 -9.20
C LYS A 36 -4.57 -10.30 -8.76
N SER A 37 -4.62 -10.57 -7.45
CA SER A 37 -5.49 -11.60 -6.88
C SER A 37 -6.96 -11.27 -7.10
N ILE A 38 -7.35 -10.01 -6.84
CA ILE A 38 -8.72 -9.51 -7.04
C ILE A 38 -9.11 -9.58 -8.52
N LEU A 39 -8.23 -9.14 -9.43
CA LEU A 39 -8.52 -9.15 -10.86
C LEU A 39 -8.73 -10.57 -11.42
N SER A 40 -8.11 -11.58 -10.83
CA SER A 40 -8.26 -12.99 -11.22
C SER A 40 -9.66 -13.54 -10.91
N GLY A 41 -10.43 -12.92 -10.00
CA GLY A 41 -11.78 -13.33 -9.62
C GLY A 41 -11.86 -14.66 -8.85
N LYS A 42 -10.71 -15.25 -8.49
CA LYS A 42 -10.60 -16.53 -7.75
C LYS A 42 -10.36 -16.34 -6.25
N ASN A 43 -10.35 -15.10 -5.77
CA ASN A 43 -10.09 -14.80 -4.36
C ASN A 43 -11.32 -15.09 -3.51
N THR A 44 -11.18 -15.94 -2.49
CA THR A 44 -12.29 -16.32 -1.60
C THR A 44 -12.36 -15.49 -0.33
N SER A 45 -11.27 -14.84 0.09
CA SER A 45 -11.16 -14.18 1.39
C SER A 45 -11.33 -12.66 1.36
N PHE A 46 -11.20 -12.02 0.20
CA PHE A 46 -11.26 -10.56 0.07
C PHE A 46 -12.58 -10.15 -0.58
N ILE A 47 -13.49 -9.62 0.24
CA ILE A 47 -14.82 -9.14 -0.19
C ILE A 47 -14.71 -7.67 -0.52
N TYR A 48 -14.98 -7.31 -1.78
CA TYR A 48 -15.09 -5.93 -2.24
C TYR A 48 -16.39 -5.78 -3.01
N THR A 49 -17.13 -4.70 -2.77
CA THR A 49 -18.40 -4.45 -3.44
C THR A 49 -18.14 -4.05 -4.88
N ASN A 50 -18.33 -5.00 -5.80
CA ASN A 50 -18.21 -4.71 -7.22
C ASN A 50 -19.43 -3.87 -7.67
N THR A 51 -19.19 -2.65 -8.14
CA THR A 51 -20.27 -1.73 -8.57
C THR A 51 -21.11 -2.30 -9.71
N ASN A 52 -20.51 -3.16 -10.54
CA ASN A 52 -21.24 -3.91 -11.57
C ASN A 52 -22.24 -4.94 -10.97
N GLU A 53 -21.92 -5.54 -9.83
CA GLU A 53 -22.83 -6.48 -9.15
C GLU A 53 -23.95 -5.73 -8.39
N LEU A 54 -23.63 -4.58 -7.79
CA LEU A 54 -24.61 -3.71 -7.14
C LEU A 54 -25.66 -3.12 -8.10
N ASN A 55 -25.23 -2.75 -9.32
CA ASN A 55 -26.17 -2.29 -10.36
C ASN A 55 -27.08 -3.43 -10.83
N SER A 56 -26.57 -4.67 -10.90
CA SER A 56 -27.36 -5.85 -11.28
C SER A 56 -28.40 -6.21 -10.21
N SER A 57 -28.08 -6.04 -8.92
CA SER A 57 -29.02 -6.29 -7.82
C SER A 57 -30.12 -5.23 -7.71
N ASN A 58 -29.84 -3.98 -8.08
CA ASN A 58 -30.82 -2.89 -8.05
C ASN A 58 -31.82 -2.91 -9.23
N ILE A 59 -31.53 -3.65 -10.30
CA ILE A 59 -32.43 -3.82 -11.46
C ILE A 59 -33.46 -4.95 -11.20
N LEU A 60 -33.23 -5.79 -10.19
CA LEU A 60 -34.09 -6.93 -9.83
C LEU A 60 -35.01 -6.67 -8.62
N GLN A 61 -35.01 -5.46 -8.07
CA GLN A 61 -36.03 -4.94 -7.14
C GLN A 61 -37.03 -4.07 -7.90
#